data_AF-A0A7C6KR62-F1
#
_entry.id   AF-A0A7C6KR62-F1
#
_cell.length_a   1.000
_cell.length_b   1.000
_cell.length_c   1.000
_cell.angle_alpha   90.00
_cell.angle_beta   90.00
_cell.angle_gamma   90.00
#
_symmetry.space_group_name_H-M   'P 1'
#
loop_
_entity.id
_entity.type
_entity.pdbx_description
1 polymer ?
#
loop_
_entity_poly.entity_id
_entity_poly.type
_entity_poly.pdbx_seq_one_letter_code
_entity_poly.pdbx_strand_id
1 'polypeptide(L)'
;MLDRNIMVLDIDHQQWRRLYDLIWGPYRGRQRIYVLHDGGRVRKVYHSLLGSLPASGVSVSDPRSCGKELAEKYDADETVIIERGKLRRLYAMWENSFKQDEDFDEYLSWFFNMIGEAQDGAVYIYTRVPNLRGITYEGLRNILTRLPDGRTAVLSIFHGREVWASLIVGKAGGRVNLVTTTDALVSDGLVITEWKKNYKDILRLVKAKFGWPYLGVFTTREEFERIWRAEDQAAAVRQSFLRGNLILDPVPLEINLAMALSAPAFLFI
;
A
#
# COMPACT_ATOMS: atom_id res chain seq x y z
N MET A 1 -20.62 3.99 11.02
CA MET A 1 -20.20 3.49 12.34
C MET A 1 -19.65 2.11 12.04
N LEU A 2 -18.33 1.92 12.13
CA LEU A 2 -17.68 0.66 11.73
C LEU A 2 -18.24 -0.51 12.57
N ASP A 3 -18.33 -1.69 11.96
CA ASP A 3 -18.89 -2.94 12.52
C ASP A 3 -18.52 -3.16 14.01
N ARG A 4 -19.46 -3.71 14.78
CA ARG A 4 -19.31 -4.12 16.18
C ARG A 4 -18.18 -5.13 16.41
N ASN A 5 -17.66 -5.78 15.37
CA ASN A 5 -16.63 -6.82 15.48
C ASN A 5 -15.26 -6.48 14.87
N ILE A 6 -15.06 -5.26 14.34
CA ILE A 6 -13.76 -4.84 13.82
C ILE A 6 -13.04 -3.99 14.85
N MET A 7 -12.02 -4.55 15.47
CA MET A 7 -11.05 -3.78 16.24
C MET A 7 -10.07 -3.12 15.27
N VAL A 8 -10.44 -1.96 14.72
CA VAL A 8 -9.42 -0.97 14.32
C VAL A 8 -8.91 -0.33 15.61
N LEU A 9 -8.02 -1.04 16.29
CA LEU A 9 -7.38 -0.55 17.51
C LEU A 9 -6.12 0.22 17.14
N ASP A 10 -6.07 1.49 17.57
CA ASP A 10 -4.84 2.25 17.77
C ASP A 10 -3.82 2.11 16.63
N ILE A 11 -4.23 2.50 15.42
CA ILE A 11 -3.27 2.69 14.31
C ILE A 11 -2.54 4.01 14.57
N ASP A 12 -1.24 3.96 14.83
CA ASP A 12 -0.44 5.18 14.84
C ASP A 12 -0.43 5.81 13.45
N HIS A 13 -0.96 7.02 13.39
CA HIS A 13 -1.12 7.77 12.16
C HIS A 13 0.23 8.01 11.45
N GLN A 14 1.35 8.10 12.17
CA GLN A 14 2.65 8.33 11.53
C GLN A 14 3.19 7.05 10.90
N GLN A 15 3.17 5.93 11.60
CA GLN A 15 3.61 4.64 11.07
C GLN A 15 2.76 4.24 9.86
N TRP A 16 1.44 4.40 9.96
CA TRP A 16 0.54 4.15 8.84
C TRP A 16 0.80 5.10 7.66
N ARG A 17 0.94 6.41 7.91
CA ARG A 17 1.26 7.37 6.86
C ARG A 17 2.59 7.07 6.19
N ARG A 18 3.63 6.73 6.96
CA ARG A 18 4.96 6.38 6.45
C ARG A 18 4.90 5.11 5.60
N LEU A 19 4.15 4.09 6.03
CA LEU A 19 3.91 2.89 5.22
C LEU A 19 3.17 3.24 3.93
N TYR A 20 2.14 4.08 4.01
CA TYR A 20 1.39 4.56 2.85
C TYR A 20 2.32 5.31 1.88
N ASP A 21 3.11 6.25 2.39
CA ASP A 21 4.07 7.02 1.61
C ASP A 21 5.18 6.12 1.01
N LEU A 22 5.47 4.97 1.63
CA LEU A 22 6.43 3.99 1.11
C LEU A 22 5.81 3.04 0.07
N ILE A 23 4.50 2.89 -0.01
CA ILE A 23 3.88 2.01 -1.01
C ILE A 23 3.34 2.83 -2.18
N TRP A 24 2.71 3.96 -1.88
CA TRP A 24 2.03 4.82 -2.85
C TRP A 24 2.72 6.16 -3.06
N GLY A 25 3.79 6.43 -2.30
CA GLY A 25 4.53 7.69 -2.35
C GLY A 25 3.84 8.82 -1.55
N PRO A 26 4.54 9.94 -1.27
CA PRO A 26 4.04 10.96 -0.35
C PRO A 26 2.69 11.54 -0.77
N TYR A 27 1.68 11.42 0.09
CA TYR A 27 0.32 11.92 -0.19
C TYR A 27 0.25 13.46 -0.23
N ARG A 28 1.01 14.16 0.64
CA ARG A 28 1.03 15.63 0.76
C ARG A 28 2.33 16.22 0.22
N GLY A 29 2.24 17.43 -0.32
CA GLY A 29 3.41 18.21 -0.80
C GLY A 29 3.78 18.02 -2.27
N ARG A 30 3.11 17.10 -2.99
CA ARG A 30 3.32 16.91 -4.42
C ARG A 30 2.72 18.05 -5.24
N GLN A 31 3.50 18.53 -6.21
CA GLN A 31 3.02 19.40 -7.27
C GLN A 31 2.24 18.56 -8.27
N ARG A 32 0.93 18.81 -8.34
CA ARG A 32 0.00 18.08 -9.20
C ARG A 32 -0.54 18.92 -10.33
N ILE A 33 -0.71 18.31 -11.48
CA ILE A 33 -1.56 18.79 -12.57
C ILE A 33 -2.81 17.95 -12.61
N TYR A 34 -3.97 18.59 -12.67
CA TYR A 34 -5.26 17.96 -12.88
C TYR A 34 -5.77 18.31 -14.27
N VAL A 35 -6.06 17.29 -15.07
CA VAL A 35 -6.65 17.43 -16.40
C VAL A 35 -8.05 16.84 -16.35
N LEU A 36 -9.06 17.65 -16.61
CA LEU A 36 -10.42 17.17 -16.83
C LEU A 36 -10.69 17.16 -18.33
N HIS A 37 -11.05 16.01 -18.87
CA HIS A 37 -11.44 15.87 -20.27
C HIS A 37 -12.78 15.14 -20.41
N ASP A 38 -13.33 15.23 -21.62
CA ASP A 38 -14.64 14.70 -21.99
C ASP A 38 -14.51 14.14 -23.42
N GLY A 39 -14.43 12.81 -23.55
CA GLY A 39 -14.16 12.14 -24.83
C GLY A 39 -12.83 12.59 -25.48
N GLY A 40 -11.78 12.75 -24.67
CA GLY A 40 -10.46 13.23 -25.09
C GLY A 40 -10.32 14.75 -25.31
N ARG A 41 -11.43 15.51 -25.26
CA ARG A 41 -11.41 16.98 -25.32
C ARG A 41 -11.19 17.57 -23.93
N VAL A 42 -10.08 18.28 -23.74
CA VAL A 42 -9.75 18.90 -22.46
C VAL A 42 -10.69 20.07 -22.16
N ARG A 43 -11.23 20.07 -20.94
CA ARG A 43 -12.11 21.12 -20.42
C ARG A 43 -11.40 22.01 -19.42
N LYS A 44 -10.50 21.44 -18.61
CA LYS A 44 -9.79 22.16 -17.56
C LYS A 44 -8.41 21.54 -17.35
N VAL A 45 -7.42 22.40 -17.19
CA VAL A 45 -6.08 22.04 -16.69
C VAL A 45 -5.81 22.91 -15.47
N TYR A 46 -5.40 22.30 -14.37
CA TYR A 46 -5.15 23.00 -13.12
C TYR A 46 -3.86 22.49 -12.48
N HIS A 47 -2.94 23.39 -12.20
CA HIS A 47 -1.74 23.12 -11.44
C HIS A 47 -1.96 23.50 -9.98
N SER A 48 -1.65 22.59 -9.06
CA SER A 48 -1.76 22.78 -7.60
C SER A 48 -1.12 24.07 -7.09
N LEU A 49 0.05 24.43 -7.62
CA LEU A 49 0.74 25.70 -7.29
C LEU A 49 0.44 26.87 -8.24
N LEU A 50 0.41 26.65 -9.56
CA LEU A 50 0.29 27.73 -10.55
C LEU A 50 -1.16 28.12 -10.85
N GLY A 51 -2.14 27.37 -10.32
CA GLY A 51 -3.55 27.61 -10.57
C GLY A 51 -4.01 27.10 -11.94
N SER A 52 -5.01 27.76 -12.54
CA SER A 52 -5.57 27.35 -13.82
C SER A 52 -4.57 27.54 -14.97
N LEU A 53 -4.41 26.52 -15.82
CA LEU A 53 -3.56 26.57 -17.00
C LEU A 53 -4.40 26.58 -18.29
N PRO A 54 -3.86 27.07 -19.43
CA PRO A 54 -4.55 27.02 -20.71
C PRO A 54 -4.85 25.58 -21.15
N ALA A 55 -6.12 25.32 -21.46
CA ALA A 55 -6.56 24.04 -22.01
C ALA A 55 -6.38 23.94 -23.54
N SER A 56 -6.18 25.07 -24.21
CA SER A 56 -5.99 25.14 -25.66
C SER A 56 -4.73 24.38 -26.08
N GLY A 57 -4.86 23.47 -27.04
CA GLY A 57 -3.74 22.66 -27.55
C GLY A 57 -3.44 21.41 -26.73
N VAL A 58 -4.18 21.13 -25.66
CA VAL A 58 -4.10 19.86 -24.92
C VAL A 58 -5.23 18.95 -25.38
N SER A 59 -4.90 17.75 -25.83
CA SER A 59 -5.86 16.68 -26.12
C SER A 59 -5.41 15.42 -25.40
N VAL A 60 -6.38 14.64 -24.91
CA VAL A 60 -6.13 13.35 -24.26
C VAL A 60 -6.57 12.25 -25.22
N SER A 61 -5.69 11.90 -26.16
CA SER A 61 -5.82 10.70 -27.00
C SER A 61 -5.21 9.48 -26.31
N ASP A 62 -4.05 9.68 -25.68
CA ASP A 62 -3.41 8.73 -24.77
C ASP A 62 -3.13 9.42 -23.41
N PRO A 63 -3.82 9.02 -22.32
CA PRO A 63 -3.57 9.54 -20.99
C PRO A 63 -2.12 9.37 -20.53
N ARG A 64 -1.42 8.31 -20.96
CA ARG A 64 -0.03 8.06 -20.56
C ARG A 64 0.93 9.09 -21.14
N SER A 65 0.91 9.28 -22.46
CA SER A 65 1.75 10.32 -23.09
C SER A 65 1.38 11.71 -22.59
N CYS A 66 0.09 12.04 -22.55
CA CYS A 66 -0.40 13.34 -22.09
C CYS A 66 0.06 13.65 -20.65
N GLY A 67 -0.05 12.66 -19.76
CA GLY A 67 0.33 12.81 -18.36
C GLY A 67 1.81 13.11 -18.18
N LYS A 68 2.65 12.41 -18.96
CA LYS A 68 4.11 12.61 -18.99
C LYS A 68 4.48 13.99 -19.52
N GLU A 69 3.96 14.37 -20.68
CA GLU A 69 4.26 15.64 -21.33
C GLU A 69 3.89 16.84 -20.44
N LEU A 70 2.73 16.80 -19.79
CA LEU A 70 2.30 17.87 -18.89
C LEU A 70 3.17 17.95 -17.63
N ALA A 71 3.52 16.81 -17.05
CA ALA A 71 4.38 16.77 -15.87
C ALA A 71 5.79 17.31 -16.18
N GLU A 72 6.35 17.00 -17.34
CA GLU A 72 7.64 17.53 -17.80
C GLU A 72 7.55 19.02 -18.11
N LYS A 73 6.49 19.45 -18.80
CA LYS A 73 6.31 20.86 -19.22
C LYS A 73 6.19 21.83 -18.05
N TYR A 74 5.50 21.44 -16.98
CA TYR A 74 5.22 22.31 -15.85
C TYR A 74 5.98 21.90 -14.58
N ASP A 75 6.95 21.01 -14.70
CA ASP A 75 7.76 20.48 -13.59
C ASP A 75 6.93 19.97 -12.41
N ALA A 76 5.85 19.23 -12.71
CA ALA A 76 4.98 18.66 -11.71
C ALA A 76 5.40 17.23 -11.35
N ASP A 77 5.24 16.85 -10.08
CA ASP A 77 5.51 15.49 -9.59
C ASP A 77 4.54 14.47 -10.17
N GLU A 78 3.30 14.88 -10.46
CA GLU A 78 2.19 14.00 -10.82
C GLU A 78 1.16 14.70 -11.70
N THR A 79 0.62 13.98 -12.68
CA THR A 79 -0.51 14.42 -13.52
C THR A 79 -1.68 13.46 -13.34
N VAL A 80 -2.80 13.98 -12.85
CA VAL A 80 -4.07 13.28 -12.69
C VAL A 80 -4.99 13.67 -13.84
N ILE A 81 -5.31 12.70 -14.71
CA ILE A 81 -6.18 12.87 -15.86
C ILE A 81 -7.51 12.20 -15.56
N ILE A 82 -8.59 12.96 -15.73
CA ILE A 82 -9.93 12.58 -15.31
C ILE A 82 -10.86 12.66 -16.52
N GLU A 83 -11.51 11.55 -16.85
CA GLU A 83 -12.57 11.47 -17.86
C GLU A 83 -13.93 11.71 -17.18
N ARG A 84 -14.57 12.83 -17.52
CA ARG A 84 -15.80 13.31 -16.87
C ARG A 84 -17.02 12.41 -17.07
N GLY A 85 -17.22 11.87 -18.27
CA GLY A 85 -18.33 10.97 -18.61
C GLY A 85 -18.25 9.63 -17.87
N LYS A 86 -17.05 9.09 -17.68
CA LYS A 86 -16.78 7.86 -16.93
C LYS A 86 -16.85 8.08 -15.43
N LEU A 87 -16.49 9.26 -14.92
CA LEU A 87 -16.69 9.61 -13.50
C LEU A 87 -18.14 9.42 -13.05
N ARG A 88 -19.14 9.75 -13.88
CA ARG A 88 -20.55 9.54 -13.52
C ARG A 88 -20.87 8.07 -13.27
N ARG A 89 -20.32 7.16 -14.08
CA ARG A 89 -20.48 5.72 -13.89
C ARG A 89 -19.84 5.28 -12.58
N LEU A 90 -18.65 5.80 -12.29
CA LEU A 90 -17.91 5.51 -11.07
C LEU A 90 -18.63 6.03 -9.82
N TYR A 91 -19.19 7.23 -9.87
CA TYR A 91 -20.03 7.78 -8.80
C TYR A 91 -21.33 6.99 -8.61
N ALA A 92 -22.00 6.59 -9.69
CA ALA A 92 -23.20 5.75 -9.59
C ALA A 92 -22.90 4.37 -9.00
N MET A 93 -21.71 3.81 -9.27
CA MET A 93 -21.24 2.61 -8.58
C MET A 93 -21.02 2.91 -7.09
N TRP A 94 -20.38 4.02 -6.74
CA TRP A 94 -20.12 4.39 -5.35
C TRP A 94 -21.40 4.53 -4.53
N GLU A 95 -22.40 5.26 -5.04
CA GLU A 95 -23.68 5.48 -4.34
C GLU A 95 -24.46 4.18 -4.10
N ASN A 96 -24.35 3.20 -5.01
CA ASN A 96 -25.07 1.93 -4.88
C ASN A 96 -24.31 0.86 -4.09
N SER A 97 -23.04 1.11 -3.77
CA SER A 97 -22.18 0.10 -3.14
C SER A 97 -21.99 0.31 -1.64
N PHE A 98 -22.21 1.52 -1.11
CA PHE A 98 -21.96 1.78 0.31
C PHE A 98 -23.15 1.32 1.16
N LYS A 99 -23.01 0.17 1.84
CA LYS A 99 -23.93 -0.22 2.92
C LYS A 99 -23.33 0.12 4.27
N GLN A 100 -24.15 0.69 5.15
CA GLN A 100 -23.73 1.22 6.45
C GLN A 100 -23.15 0.16 7.40
N ASP A 101 -23.41 -1.13 7.13
CA ASP A 101 -23.03 -2.29 7.93
C ASP A 101 -22.07 -3.26 7.17
N GLU A 102 -21.36 -2.79 6.15
CA GLU A 102 -20.41 -3.63 5.40
C GLU A 102 -19.15 -4.00 6.21
N ASP A 103 -18.74 -5.27 6.08
CA ASP A 103 -17.51 -5.80 6.65
C ASP A 103 -16.27 -5.13 6.04
N PHE A 104 -15.18 -4.99 6.81
CA PHE A 104 -13.94 -4.34 6.33
C PHE A 104 -13.32 -5.02 5.11
N ASP A 105 -13.46 -6.34 4.98
CA ASP A 105 -12.98 -7.07 3.80
C ASP A 105 -13.83 -6.78 2.55
N GLU A 106 -15.15 -6.61 2.73
CA GLU A 106 -16.07 -6.21 1.66
C GLU A 106 -15.78 -4.77 1.25
N TYR A 107 -15.56 -3.88 2.22
CA TYR A 107 -15.12 -2.51 2.02
C TYR A 107 -13.78 -2.43 1.29
N LEU A 108 -12.76 -3.18 1.71
CA LEU A 108 -11.45 -3.20 1.06
C LEU A 108 -11.56 -3.73 -0.36
N SER A 109 -12.27 -4.84 -0.56
CA SER A 109 -12.49 -5.42 -1.90
C SER A 109 -13.21 -4.42 -2.81
N TRP A 110 -14.24 -3.74 -2.31
CA TRP A 110 -14.95 -2.67 -3.01
C TRP A 110 -14.04 -1.48 -3.33
N PHE A 111 -13.31 -0.96 -2.34
CA PHE A 111 -12.42 0.19 -2.47
C PHE A 111 -11.34 -0.07 -3.53
N PHE A 112 -10.74 -1.27 -3.52
CA PHE A 112 -9.73 -1.64 -4.50
C PHE A 112 -10.32 -1.91 -5.90
N ASN A 113 -11.50 -2.54 -6.00
CA ASN A 113 -12.20 -2.66 -7.29
C ASN A 113 -12.52 -1.28 -7.88
N MET A 114 -12.94 -0.33 -7.04
CA MET A 114 -13.19 1.06 -7.45
C MET A 114 -11.92 1.76 -7.94
N ILE A 115 -10.77 1.55 -7.27
CA ILE A 115 -9.48 2.06 -7.76
C ILE A 115 -9.11 1.42 -9.10
N GLY A 116 -9.31 0.11 -9.27
CA GLY A 116 -9.04 -0.59 -10.53
C GLY A 116 -9.91 -0.08 -11.69
N GLU A 117 -11.22 0.04 -11.47
CA GLU A 117 -12.19 0.60 -12.42
C GLU A 117 -11.93 2.08 -12.71
N ALA A 118 -11.48 2.85 -11.71
CA ALA A 118 -11.01 4.21 -11.92
C ALA A 118 -9.83 4.22 -12.89
N GLN A 119 -8.87 3.32 -12.68
CA GLN A 119 -7.68 3.18 -13.52
C GLN A 119 -7.98 2.62 -14.92
N ASP A 120 -9.13 1.97 -15.15
CA ASP A 120 -9.64 1.56 -16.48
C ASP A 120 -10.22 2.73 -17.32
N GLY A 121 -9.73 3.94 -17.00
CA GLY A 121 -9.83 5.12 -17.85
C GLY A 121 -10.81 6.18 -17.38
N ALA A 122 -11.38 6.09 -16.17
CA ALA A 122 -12.06 7.23 -15.55
C ALA A 122 -11.06 8.21 -14.93
N VAL A 123 -9.98 7.68 -14.35
CA VAL A 123 -8.87 8.42 -13.73
C VAL A 123 -7.56 7.73 -14.09
N TYR A 124 -6.68 8.45 -14.76
CA TYR A 124 -5.32 8.03 -15.03
C TYR A 124 -4.35 8.90 -14.23
N ILE A 125 -3.34 8.29 -13.61
CA ILE A 125 -2.33 9.00 -12.82
C ILE A 125 -0.95 8.71 -13.41
N TYR A 126 -0.33 9.75 -13.96
CA TYR A 126 1.09 9.75 -14.28
C TYR A 126 1.88 10.30 -13.09
N THR A 127 3.00 9.69 -12.75
CA THR A 127 3.90 10.14 -11.67
C THR A 127 5.35 10.18 -12.18
N ARG A 128 6.06 11.27 -11.92
CA ARG A 128 7.52 11.37 -12.16
C ARG A 128 8.31 10.79 -11.01
N VAL A 129 7.76 10.87 -9.81
CA VAL A 129 8.26 10.13 -8.66
C VAL A 129 8.12 8.66 -9.04
N PRO A 130 9.16 7.82 -8.87
CA PRO A 130 8.97 6.39 -8.99
C PRO A 130 7.89 6.00 -7.98
N ASN A 131 6.64 5.85 -8.44
CA ASN A 131 5.67 5.12 -7.67
C ASN A 131 6.32 3.77 -7.45
N LEU A 132 6.30 3.37 -6.20
CA LEU A 132 6.80 2.09 -5.77
C LEU A 132 5.82 1.08 -6.42
N ARG A 133 6.13 0.69 -7.67
CA ARG A 133 5.43 -0.33 -8.49
C ARG A 133 5.69 -1.66 -7.80
N GLY A 134 4.72 -2.29 -7.15
CA GLY A 134 5.04 -3.57 -6.50
C GLY A 134 3.86 -4.25 -5.84
N ILE A 135 3.19 -3.62 -4.87
CA ILE A 135 2.00 -4.22 -4.27
C ILE A 135 0.80 -3.95 -5.20
N THR A 136 0.48 -4.97 -5.98
CA THR A 136 -0.82 -5.11 -6.61
C THR A 136 -1.88 -5.38 -5.53
N TYR A 137 -3.12 -5.02 -5.82
CA TYR A 137 -4.27 -5.44 -5.02
C TYR A 137 -4.30 -6.97 -4.86
N GLU A 138 -3.99 -7.70 -5.93
CA GLU A 138 -3.92 -9.16 -5.93
C GLU A 138 -2.87 -9.69 -4.96
N GLY A 139 -1.68 -9.07 -4.89
CA GLY A 139 -0.64 -9.44 -3.94
C GLY A 139 -1.07 -9.26 -2.49
N LEU A 140 -1.68 -8.11 -2.15
CA LEU A 140 -2.20 -7.88 -0.80
C LEU A 140 -3.34 -8.85 -0.46
N ARG A 141 -4.29 -9.04 -1.38
CA ARG A 141 -5.40 -10.00 -1.22
C ARG A 141 -4.91 -11.43 -1.10
N ASN A 142 -3.89 -11.83 -1.84
CA ASN A 142 -3.27 -13.15 -1.77
C ASN A 142 -2.64 -13.41 -0.40
N ILE A 143 -2.00 -12.40 0.20
CA ILE A 143 -1.45 -12.51 1.56
C ILE A 143 -2.59 -12.65 2.58
N LEU A 144 -3.62 -11.80 2.50
CA LEU A 144 -4.74 -11.80 3.44
C LEU A 144 -5.60 -13.07 3.35
N THR A 145 -5.80 -13.60 2.14
CA THR A 145 -6.55 -14.86 1.94
C THR A 145 -5.79 -16.07 2.51
N ARG A 146 -4.46 -16.08 2.41
CA ARG A 146 -3.59 -17.15 2.94
C ARG A 146 -3.37 -17.08 4.44
N LEU A 147 -3.61 -15.94 5.09
CA LEU A 147 -3.56 -15.84 6.55
C LEU A 147 -4.63 -16.77 7.16
N PRO A 148 -4.26 -17.72 8.03
CA PRO A 148 -5.23 -18.59 8.70
C PRO A 148 -6.02 -17.83 9.76
N ASP A 149 -7.24 -18.30 10.05
CA ASP A 149 -8.03 -17.80 11.17
C ASP A 149 -7.31 -17.99 12.52
N GLY A 150 -7.47 -17.01 13.41
CA GLY A 150 -6.81 -16.95 14.72
C GLY A 150 -5.31 -16.64 14.65
N ARG A 151 -4.79 -16.23 13.49
CA ARG A 151 -3.38 -15.90 13.28
C ARG A 151 -3.18 -14.46 12.87
N THR A 152 -1.95 -13.99 13.05
CA THR A 152 -1.52 -12.63 12.70
C THR A 152 -0.40 -12.63 11.66
N ALA A 153 -0.37 -11.60 10.82
CA ALA A 153 0.75 -11.24 9.98
C ALA A 153 1.36 -9.93 10.49
N VAL A 154 2.68 -9.84 10.52
CA VAL A 154 3.42 -8.68 11.07
C VAL A 154 4.40 -8.18 10.03
N LEU A 155 4.35 -6.89 9.73
CA LEU A 155 5.38 -6.15 9.01
C LEU A 155 5.95 -5.11 9.96
N SER A 156 7.28 -5.03 10.07
CA SER A 156 7.95 -3.94 10.80
C SER A 156 9.19 -3.49 10.05
N ILE A 157 9.19 -2.19 9.73
CA ILE A 157 10.24 -1.50 9.01
C ILE A 157 10.94 -0.59 10.01
N PHE A 158 12.23 -0.82 10.21
CA PHE A 158 13.03 -0.10 11.20
C PHE A 158 13.82 1.03 10.57
N HIS A 159 14.06 2.10 11.33
CA HIS A 159 15.03 3.13 10.99
C HIS A 159 15.75 3.56 12.26
N GLY A 160 17.07 3.34 12.33
CA GLY A 160 17.82 3.55 13.56
C GLY A 160 17.31 2.68 14.72
N ARG A 161 16.82 3.32 15.79
CA ARG A 161 16.33 2.68 17.03
C ARG A 161 14.82 2.73 17.19
N GLU A 162 14.07 2.97 16.12
CA GLU A 162 12.61 2.97 16.13
C GLU A 162 12.02 2.00 15.11
N VAL A 163 10.78 1.58 15.35
CA VAL A 163 9.92 1.05 14.28
C VAL A 163 9.40 2.25 13.51
N TRP A 164 9.94 2.46 12.31
CA TRP A 164 9.62 3.60 11.47
C TRP A 164 8.24 3.48 10.83
N ALA A 165 7.87 2.27 10.39
CA ALA A 165 6.56 1.92 9.90
C ALA A 165 6.25 0.46 10.23
N SER A 166 4.99 0.13 10.47
CA SER A 166 4.58 -1.25 10.71
C SER A 166 3.15 -1.49 10.25
N LEU A 167 2.79 -2.77 10.22
CA LEU A 167 1.42 -3.22 10.01
C LEU A 167 1.26 -4.58 10.66
N ILE A 168 0.26 -4.72 11.53
CA ILE A 168 -0.16 -5.99 12.12
C ILE A 168 -1.58 -6.24 11.65
N VAL A 169 -1.79 -7.38 11.00
CA VAL A 169 -3.11 -7.82 10.55
C VAL A 169 -3.46 -9.14 11.20
N GLY A 170 -4.68 -9.27 11.69
CA GLY A 170 -5.22 -10.52 12.21
C GLY A 170 -6.47 -10.94 11.46
N LYS A 171 -6.73 -12.25 11.44
CA LYS A 171 -7.92 -12.83 10.82
C LYS A 171 -8.68 -13.71 11.81
N ALA A 172 -10.00 -13.62 11.82
CA ALA A 172 -10.89 -14.52 12.54
C ALA A 172 -12.24 -14.64 11.83
N GLY A 173 -12.82 -15.85 11.82
CA GLY A 173 -14.12 -16.09 11.18
C GLY A 173 -14.09 -15.89 9.66
N GLY A 174 -12.97 -16.20 9.02
CA GLY A 174 -12.73 -15.99 7.60
C GLY A 174 -12.43 -14.54 7.21
N ARG A 175 -12.39 -13.61 8.16
CA ARG A 175 -12.35 -12.16 7.91
C ARG A 175 -11.22 -11.46 8.65
N VAL A 176 -10.71 -10.35 8.09
CA VAL A 176 -9.79 -9.47 8.80
C VAL A 176 -10.54 -8.84 9.97
N ASN A 177 -10.08 -9.12 11.18
CA ASN A 177 -10.69 -8.63 12.42
C ASN A 177 -9.77 -7.70 13.22
N LEU A 178 -8.52 -7.54 12.78
CA LEU A 178 -7.50 -6.71 13.41
C LEU A 178 -6.66 -6.05 12.32
N VAL A 179 -6.53 -4.73 12.42
CA VAL A 179 -5.51 -3.93 11.72
C VAL A 179 -4.95 -2.93 12.72
N THR A 180 -3.65 -3.01 13.01
CA THR A 180 -2.99 -2.15 13.99
C THR A 180 -1.50 -1.97 13.65
N THR A 181 -0.76 -1.23 14.48
CA THR A 181 0.67 -0.97 14.35
C THR A 181 1.42 -1.30 15.65
N THR A 182 2.75 -1.32 15.61
CA THR A 182 3.59 -1.75 16.74
C THR A 182 3.59 -0.78 17.92
N ASP A 183 3.11 0.45 17.77
CA ASP A 183 2.86 1.39 18.87
C ASP A 183 1.86 0.83 19.89
N ALA A 184 0.89 0.02 19.44
CA ALA A 184 -0.04 -0.69 20.30
C ALA A 184 0.68 -1.67 21.25
N LEU A 185 1.96 -1.97 21.05
CA LEU A 185 2.78 -2.83 21.92
C LEU A 185 3.70 -2.04 22.87
N VAL A 186 3.78 -0.71 22.72
CA VAL A 186 4.68 0.15 23.52
C VAL A 186 4.26 0.14 24.99
N SER A 187 2.96 0.21 25.27
CA SER A 187 2.43 0.08 26.63
C SER A 187 2.74 -1.27 27.27
N ASP A 188 3.00 -2.30 26.46
CA ASP A 188 3.32 -3.66 26.89
C ASP A 188 4.84 -3.89 27.00
N GLY A 189 5.64 -2.81 26.94
CA GLY A 189 7.08 -2.82 27.17
C GLY A 189 7.92 -3.05 25.91
N LEU A 190 7.40 -2.78 24.71
CA LEU A 190 8.24 -2.81 23.51
C LEU A 190 9.31 -1.71 23.57
N VAL A 191 10.58 -2.12 23.51
CA VAL A 191 11.74 -1.22 23.42
C VAL A 191 12.63 -1.68 22.27
N ILE A 192 12.90 -0.78 21.33
CA ILE A 192 13.78 -1.06 20.19
C ILE A 192 15.16 -0.46 20.45
N THR A 193 16.18 -1.30 20.41
CA THR A 193 17.59 -0.90 20.53
C THR A 193 18.41 -1.42 19.36
N GLU A 194 18.14 -2.66 18.94
CA GLU A 194 18.75 -3.33 17.80
C GLU A 194 17.70 -4.24 17.15
N TRP A 195 17.23 -3.86 15.96
CA TRP A 195 16.07 -4.51 15.34
C TRP A 195 16.23 -6.03 15.14
N LYS A 196 17.45 -6.50 14.78
CA LYS A 196 17.73 -7.94 14.60
C LYS A 196 17.60 -8.75 15.88
N LYS A 197 17.68 -8.11 17.04
CA LYS A 197 17.43 -8.74 18.34
C LYS A 197 15.97 -8.53 18.78
N ASN A 198 15.45 -7.33 18.59
CA ASN A 198 14.14 -6.94 19.12
C ASN A 198 12.94 -7.39 18.27
N TYR A 199 13.12 -7.88 17.05
CA TYR A 199 12.01 -8.42 16.27
C TYR A 199 11.30 -9.58 17.00
N LYS A 200 12.03 -10.37 17.80
CA LYS A 200 11.46 -11.43 18.64
C LYS A 200 10.58 -10.88 19.76
N ASP A 201 10.90 -9.70 20.29
CA ASP A 201 10.07 -9.03 21.29
C ASP A 201 8.74 -8.58 20.66
N ILE A 202 8.77 -8.06 19.43
CA ILE A 202 7.55 -7.76 18.67
C ILE A 202 6.70 -9.03 18.52
N LEU A 203 7.28 -10.13 18.04
CA LEU A 203 6.55 -11.40 17.88
C LEU A 203 5.97 -11.92 19.20
N ARG A 204 6.72 -11.82 20.30
CA ARG A 204 6.28 -12.23 21.64
C ARG A 204 5.08 -11.39 22.11
N LEU A 205 5.16 -10.08 21.94
CA LEU A 205 4.10 -9.15 22.37
C LEU A 205 2.86 -9.27 21.47
N VAL A 206 3.03 -9.39 20.15
CA VAL A 206 1.93 -9.69 19.21
C VAL A 206 1.25 -10.99 19.60
N LYS A 207 2.02 -12.05 19.86
CA LYS A 207 1.46 -13.34 20.32
C LYS A 207 0.64 -13.18 21.59
N ALA A 208 1.15 -12.44 22.57
CA ALA A 208 0.50 -12.26 23.86
C ALA A 208 -0.79 -11.43 23.75
N LYS A 209 -0.82 -10.42 22.89
CA LYS A 209 -1.92 -9.43 22.80
C LYS A 209 -2.94 -9.74 21.72
N PHE A 210 -2.49 -10.22 20.57
CA PHE A 210 -3.27 -10.28 19.32
C PHE A 210 -3.40 -11.69 18.74
N GLY A 211 -2.66 -12.67 19.27
CA GLY A 211 -2.68 -14.04 18.79
C GLY A 211 -1.44 -14.42 17.97
N TRP A 212 -1.34 -15.70 17.63
CA TRP A 212 -0.09 -16.29 17.14
C TRP A 212 0.32 -15.76 15.76
N PRO A 213 1.55 -15.24 15.61
CA PRO A 213 2.10 -14.89 14.30
C PRO A 213 2.15 -16.11 13.38
N TYR A 214 1.69 -15.94 12.15
CA TYR A 214 1.83 -16.89 11.04
C TYR A 214 2.94 -16.45 10.08
N LEU A 215 3.06 -15.14 9.86
CA LEU A 215 4.12 -14.54 9.06
C LEU A 215 4.63 -13.27 9.74
N GLY A 216 5.94 -13.15 9.92
CA GLY A 216 6.58 -11.90 10.31
C GLY A 216 7.61 -11.46 9.27
N VAL A 217 7.61 -10.17 8.92
CA VAL A 217 8.50 -9.55 7.93
C VAL A 217 9.19 -8.36 8.60
N PHE A 218 10.51 -8.47 8.77
CA PHE A 218 11.29 -7.48 9.50
C PHE A 218 12.48 -7.02 8.67
N THR A 219 12.60 -5.72 8.45
CA THR A 219 13.69 -5.15 7.63
C THR A 219 13.93 -3.68 7.97
N THR A 220 14.98 -3.08 7.42
CA THR A 220 15.19 -1.63 7.56
C THR A 220 14.52 -0.88 6.42
N ARG A 221 14.27 0.41 6.62
CA ARG A 221 13.73 1.29 5.57
C ARG A 221 14.58 1.27 4.31
N GLU A 222 15.91 1.34 4.47
CA GLU A 222 16.85 1.40 3.36
C GLU A 222 16.80 0.12 2.53
N GLU A 223 16.72 -1.03 3.20
CA GLU A 223 16.63 -2.31 2.53
C GLU A 223 15.27 -2.52 1.86
N PHE A 224 14.18 -2.10 2.50
CA PHE A 224 12.85 -2.13 1.88
C PHE A 224 12.81 -1.28 0.61
N GLU A 225 13.30 -0.03 0.66
CA GLU A 225 13.38 0.83 -0.51
C GLU A 225 14.25 0.21 -1.61
N ARG A 226 15.35 -0.45 -1.25
CA ARG A 226 16.23 -1.15 -2.20
C ARG A 226 15.54 -2.33 -2.87
N ILE A 227 14.87 -3.19 -2.10
CA ILE A 227 14.08 -4.31 -2.63
C ILE A 227 13.06 -3.78 -3.60
N TRP A 228 12.36 -2.72 -3.19
CA TRP A 228 11.24 -2.21 -3.94
C TRP A 228 11.64 -1.57 -5.27
N ARG A 229 12.76 -0.84 -5.30
CA ARG A 229 13.29 -0.21 -6.51
C ARG A 229 13.96 -1.20 -7.47
N ALA A 230 14.12 -2.47 -7.10
CA ALA A 230 14.73 -3.47 -7.96
C ALA A 230 13.82 -3.82 -9.14
N GLU A 231 14.42 -4.02 -10.31
CA GLU A 231 13.71 -4.52 -11.50
C GLU A 231 13.15 -5.93 -11.26
N ASP A 232 13.92 -6.77 -10.57
CA ASP A 232 13.51 -8.09 -10.09
C ASP A 232 13.38 -8.07 -8.56
N GLN A 233 12.18 -7.78 -8.08
CA GLN A 233 11.86 -7.72 -6.66
C GLN A 233 11.99 -9.09 -5.98
N ALA A 234 11.65 -10.18 -6.67
CA ALA A 234 11.75 -11.53 -6.11
C ALA A 234 13.22 -11.89 -5.83
N ALA A 235 14.11 -11.62 -6.80
CA ALA A 235 15.55 -11.79 -6.59
C ALA A 235 16.08 -10.86 -5.48
N ALA A 236 15.62 -9.61 -5.43
CA ALA A 236 16.05 -8.66 -4.41
C ALA A 236 15.64 -9.08 -2.99
N VAL A 237 14.39 -9.51 -2.79
CA VAL A 237 13.87 -10.10 -1.54
C VAL A 237 14.73 -11.28 -1.10
N ARG A 238 15.03 -12.20 -2.04
CA ARG A 238 15.86 -13.37 -1.76
C ARG A 238 17.27 -12.99 -1.32
N GLN A 239 17.91 -12.06 -2.02
CA GLN A 239 19.24 -11.58 -1.65
C GLN A 239 19.23 -10.90 -0.28
N SER A 240 18.20 -10.11 0.04
CA SER A 240 18.02 -9.50 1.38
C SER A 240 17.92 -10.55 2.47
N PHE A 241 17.12 -11.58 2.23
CA PHE A 241 16.92 -12.68 3.17
C PHE A 241 18.22 -13.45 3.42
N LEU A 242 18.93 -13.83 2.36
CA LEU A 242 20.22 -14.54 2.46
C LEU A 242 21.31 -13.72 3.16
N ARG A 243 21.30 -12.39 3.01
CA ARG A 243 22.21 -11.48 3.72
C ARG A 243 21.79 -11.19 5.16
N GLY A 244 20.61 -11.64 5.58
CA GLY A 244 20.02 -11.32 6.89
C GLY A 244 19.64 -9.85 7.05
N ASN A 245 19.39 -9.13 5.94
CA ASN A 245 18.85 -7.76 5.94
C ASN A 245 17.32 -7.74 5.85
N LEU A 246 16.73 -8.87 5.52
CA LEU A 246 15.30 -9.17 5.65
C LEU A 246 15.17 -10.43 6.51
N ILE A 247 14.41 -10.36 7.58
CA ILE A 247 14.09 -11.50 8.44
C ILE A 247 12.63 -11.89 8.19
N LEU A 248 12.41 -13.17 7.90
CA LEU A 248 11.09 -13.77 7.83
C LEU A 248 10.94 -14.74 9.00
N ASP A 249 10.10 -14.40 9.98
CA ASP A 249 9.94 -15.21 11.21
C ASP A 249 8.61 -14.91 11.93
N PRO A 250 7.73 -15.89 12.19
CA PRO A 250 7.73 -17.19 11.53
C PRO A 250 7.53 -17.02 10.02
N VAL A 251 7.96 -18.01 9.25
CA VAL A 251 7.78 -18.03 7.81
C VAL A 251 6.98 -19.29 7.43
N PRO A 252 5.85 -19.14 6.72
CA PRO A 252 5.11 -20.28 6.18
C PRO A 252 5.99 -21.13 5.26
N LEU A 253 5.79 -22.45 5.28
CA LEU A 253 6.64 -23.40 4.55
C LEU A 253 6.69 -23.09 3.05
N GLU A 254 5.57 -22.68 2.47
CA GLU A 254 5.45 -22.38 1.04
C GLU A 254 6.34 -21.19 0.66
N ILE A 255 6.38 -20.16 1.52
CA ILE A 255 7.23 -18.99 1.34
C ILE A 255 8.69 -19.38 1.54
N ASN A 256 8.99 -20.18 2.56
CA ASN A 256 10.35 -20.64 2.83
C ASN A 256 10.92 -21.47 1.66
N LEU A 257 10.11 -22.37 1.09
CA LEU A 257 10.49 -23.17 -0.08
C LEU A 257 10.70 -22.31 -1.33
N ALA A 258 9.83 -21.33 -1.59
CA ALA A 258 10.00 -20.40 -2.71
C ALA A 258 11.34 -19.64 -2.63
N MET A 259 11.69 -19.19 -1.42
CA MET A 259 12.96 -18.49 -1.15
C MET A 259 14.19 -19.39 -1.35
N ALA A 260 14.07 -20.68 -1.03
CA ALA A 260 15.14 -21.67 -1.22
C ALA A 260 15.33 -22.05 -2.70
N LEU A 261 14.24 -22.28 -3.44
CA LEU A 261 14.26 -22.92 -4.76
C LEU A 261 14.48 -21.97 -5.95
N SER A 262 14.64 -20.66 -5.73
CA SER A 262 14.69 -19.65 -6.81
C SER A 262 13.42 -19.61 -7.67
N ALA A 263 12.30 -20.12 -7.15
CA ALA A 263 11.01 -19.94 -7.80
C ALA A 263 10.61 -18.46 -7.68
N PRO A 264 9.87 -17.89 -8.65
CA PRO A 264 9.35 -16.53 -8.52
C PRO A 264 8.57 -16.46 -7.20
N ALA A 265 9.10 -15.67 -6.26
CA ALA A 265 8.51 -15.54 -4.95
C ALA A 265 7.11 -14.92 -5.13
N PHE A 266 6.08 -15.67 -4.78
CA PHE A 266 4.67 -15.25 -4.72
C PHE A 266 4.39 -14.10 -3.73
N LEU A 267 5.43 -13.43 -3.23
CA LEU A 267 5.32 -12.51 -2.11
C LEU A 267 4.70 -11.15 -2.47
N PHE A 268 4.58 -10.81 -3.77
CA PHE A 268 4.07 -9.49 -4.18
C PHE A 268 3.27 -9.47 -5.50
N ILE A 269 2.86 -10.63 -6.05
CA ILE A 269 2.03 -10.69 -7.28
C ILE A 269 0.55 -10.88 -6.93
#